data_AF-A0A1G9Y9S3-F1
#
_entry.id   AF-A0A1G9Y9S3-F1
#
_cell.length_a   1.000
_cell.length_b   1.000
_cell.length_c   1.000
_cell.angle_alpha   90.00
_cell.angle_beta   90.00
_cell.angle_gamma   90.00
#
_symmetry.space_group_name_H-M   'P 1'
#
loop_
_entity.id
_entity.type
_entity.pdbx_description
1 polymer ?
#
loop_
_entity_poly.entity_id
_entity_poly.type
_entity_poly.pdbx_seq_one_letter_code
_entity_poly.pdbx_strand_id
1 'polypeptide(L)'
;MGSVNIRPFLSYLFVVVLIFTGMAVIILPLLEFTERIMGLCVLLGGLIVFLVLIMNVFEKYIKPIQSAARVADELVQGNYKARTYVSYFGEAGKLSNSINVLARSLQQITLQEKMQENQMSTVIDNMESGLMLIDEKGYVHMVNRKFLSIFGSTEKDYLGFLYYDVLDTEKIHKAVQEAFLYEEKVKVSFSITSGLERKAVETVGAPIFNDKRELKGAVLVFHDITEMKRLEEMRKDFVANVSHELKTPITSIKGFAETLLEGAMEDTEIRRQFLEIILKESGRLQTLIHDLLELSKLEKEELRLEYKEVNVPSVVHDLLPVVKQQADKKQIELTVDLPDHLKAVVDEERLKQVLINLLNNAVNYTQEQGKVALSVFPNVDKLKITVTDTGIGVPEKAQSRIFERFYRVDKARSRNTGGTGLGLAIVKHIVEAHKGSIYLDSKVNEGTVFTIELPLKPEHF
;
A
#
# COMPACT_ATOMS: atom_id res chain seq x y z
N MET A 1 2.14 25.78 45.56
CA MET A 1 1.41 25.96 46.84
C MET A 1 1.31 27.46 47.14
N GLY A 2 0.27 28.14 46.62
CA GLY A 2 0.00 29.52 46.99
C GLY A 2 -0.65 29.55 48.37
N SER A 3 0.09 30.00 49.38
CA SER A 3 -0.43 30.25 50.72
C SER A 3 -1.70 31.09 50.59
N VAL A 4 -2.82 30.59 51.11
CA VAL A 4 -4.03 31.40 51.30
C VAL A 4 -3.57 32.68 52.00
N ASN A 5 -3.82 33.85 51.39
CA ASN A 5 -3.40 35.09 51.99
C ASN A 5 -4.36 35.37 53.16
N ILE A 6 -4.04 34.77 54.32
CA ILE A 6 -4.80 34.84 55.58
C ILE A 6 -4.51 36.18 56.29
N ARG A 7 -3.52 36.95 55.83
CA ARG A 7 -3.13 38.25 56.41
C ARG A 7 -4.30 39.22 56.63
N PRO A 8 -5.22 39.46 55.68
CA PRO A 8 -6.34 40.36 55.92
C PRO A 8 -7.31 39.79 56.98
N PHE A 9 -7.55 38.48 56.98
CA PHE A 9 -8.39 37.83 57.99
C PHE A 9 -7.81 37.94 59.41
N LEU A 10 -6.50 37.73 59.56
CA LEU A 10 -5.79 37.92 60.84
C LEU A 10 -5.84 39.37 61.31
N SER A 11 -5.76 40.35 60.40
CA SER A 11 -5.92 41.77 60.78
C SER A 11 -7.32 42.09 61.31
N TYR A 12 -8.38 41.51 60.74
CA TYR A 12 -9.74 41.69 61.27
C TYR A 12 -9.91 41.01 62.64
N LEU A 13 -9.35 39.81 62.82
CA LEU A 13 -9.34 39.12 64.11
C LEU A 13 -8.67 39.98 65.20
N PHE A 14 -7.54 40.59 64.86
CA PHE A 14 -6.79 41.45 65.76
C PHE A 14 -7.57 42.72 66.13
N VAL A 15 -8.18 43.40 65.16
CA VAL A 15 -9.02 44.59 65.41
C VAL A 15 -10.19 44.26 66.35
N VAL A 16 -10.81 43.09 66.18
CA VAL A 16 -11.92 42.64 67.02
C VAL A 16 -11.47 42.40 68.45
N VAL A 17 -10.37 41.67 68.64
CA VAL A 17 -9.78 41.48 69.98
C VAL A 17 -9.47 42.84 70.61
N LEU A 18 -8.90 43.77 69.84
CA LEU A 18 -8.57 45.12 70.29
C LEU A 18 -9.84 45.89 70.73
N ILE A 19 -10.94 45.81 69.97
CA ILE A 19 -12.23 46.40 70.34
C ILE A 19 -12.76 45.82 71.65
N PHE A 20 -12.78 44.49 71.79
CA PHE A 20 -13.25 43.84 73.02
C PHE A 20 -12.35 44.18 74.24
N THR A 21 -11.03 44.28 74.04
CA THR A 21 -10.12 44.74 75.09
C THR A 21 -10.37 46.21 75.45
N GLY A 22 -10.61 47.08 74.47
CA GLY A 22 -10.96 48.48 74.71
C GLY A 22 -12.29 48.63 75.45
N MET A 23 -13.30 47.84 75.08
CA MET A 23 -14.57 47.77 75.81
C MET A 23 -14.37 47.28 77.25
N ALA A 24 -13.53 46.25 77.47
CA ALA A 24 -13.21 45.80 78.82
C ALA A 24 -12.55 46.91 79.66
N VAL A 25 -11.59 47.65 79.08
CA VAL A 25 -10.90 48.76 79.74
C VAL A 25 -11.87 49.90 80.11
N ILE A 26 -12.88 50.18 79.29
CA ILE A 26 -13.85 51.25 79.54
C ILE A 26 -14.95 50.80 80.52
N ILE A 27 -15.49 49.59 80.36
CA ILE A 27 -16.67 49.11 81.07
C ILE A 27 -16.34 48.59 82.47
N LEU A 28 -15.23 47.86 82.65
CA LEU A 28 -14.90 47.24 83.94
C LEU A 28 -14.67 48.25 85.09
N PRO A 29 -14.07 49.44 84.87
CA PRO A 29 -13.94 50.45 85.92
C PRO A 29 -15.28 51.06 86.38
N LEU A 30 -16.29 51.08 85.51
CA LEU A 30 -17.62 51.64 85.77
C LEU A 30 -18.54 50.71 86.58
N LEU A 31 -18.16 49.44 86.77
CA LEU A 31 -18.91 48.43 87.50
C LEU A 31 -18.44 48.30 88.95
N GLU A 32 -19.38 47.98 89.86
CA GLU A 32 -19.07 47.64 91.25
C GLU A 32 -18.18 46.39 91.35
N PHE A 33 -17.44 46.26 92.45
CA PHE A 33 -16.42 45.21 92.59
C PHE A 33 -17.00 43.78 92.43
N THR A 34 -18.21 43.55 92.90
CA THR A 34 -18.95 42.28 92.77
C THR A 34 -19.42 41.99 91.34
N GLU A 35 -19.66 43.03 90.53
CA GLU A 35 -20.17 42.90 89.16
C GLU A 35 -19.06 42.78 88.10
N ARG A 36 -17.82 43.16 88.41
CA ARG A 36 -16.68 43.11 87.47
C ARG A 36 -16.38 41.72 86.92
N ILE A 37 -16.48 40.68 87.75
CA ILE A 37 -16.25 39.29 87.32
C ILE A 37 -17.32 38.87 86.30
N MET A 38 -18.59 39.22 86.55
CA MET A 38 -19.70 38.94 85.64
C MET A 38 -19.52 39.71 84.32
N GLY A 39 -19.14 40.99 84.38
CA GLY A 39 -18.85 41.81 83.19
C GLY A 39 -17.71 41.23 82.33
N LEU A 40 -16.64 40.75 82.95
CA LEU A 40 -15.53 40.10 82.24
C LEU A 40 -15.97 38.80 81.54
N CYS A 41 -16.75 37.97 82.23
CA CYS A 41 -17.29 36.73 81.66
C CYS A 41 -18.19 37.00 80.44
N VAL A 42 -19.03 38.04 80.49
CA VAL A 42 -19.89 38.42 79.36
C VAL A 42 -19.07 38.90 78.17
N LEU A 43 -18.04 39.72 78.40
CA LEU A 43 -17.16 40.20 77.33
C LEU A 43 -16.35 39.07 76.69
N LEU A 44 -15.81 38.14 77.49
CA LEU A 44 -15.09 36.97 76.98
C LEU A 44 -16.03 36.02 76.23
N GLY A 45 -17.24 35.78 76.74
CA GLY A 45 -18.26 34.99 76.06
C GLY A 45 -18.66 35.62 74.71
N GLY A 46 -18.89 36.93 74.69
CA GLY A 46 -19.19 37.69 73.47
C GLY A 46 -18.05 37.62 72.45
N LEU A 47 -16.80 37.73 72.91
CA LEU A 47 -15.63 37.59 72.05
C LEU A 47 -15.57 36.20 71.42
N ILE A 48 -15.74 35.13 72.21
CA ILE A 48 -15.72 33.74 71.71
C ILE A 48 -16.81 33.52 70.66
N VAL A 49 -18.04 33.94 70.92
CA VAL A 49 -19.16 33.82 69.97
C VAL A 49 -18.85 34.55 68.67
N PHE A 50 -18.29 35.76 68.77
CA PHE A 50 -17.94 36.54 67.60
C PHE A 50 -16.79 35.91 66.79
N LEU A 51 -15.77 35.37 67.45
CA LEU A 51 -14.68 34.63 66.80
C LEU A 51 -15.20 33.40 66.06
N VAL A 52 -16.12 32.64 66.66
CA VAL A 52 -16.76 31.48 66.02
C VAL A 52 -17.56 31.91 64.79
N LEU A 53 -18.31 33.01 64.88
CA LEU A 53 -19.10 33.55 63.77
C LEU A 53 -18.21 33.99 62.61
N ILE A 54 -17.12 34.72 62.88
CA ILE A 54 -16.14 35.12 61.88
C ILE A 54 -15.47 33.91 61.22
N MET A 55 -15.08 32.90 62.01
CA MET A 55 -14.46 31.69 61.47
C MET A 55 -15.43 30.91 60.58
N ASN A 56 -16.71 30.85 60.96
CA ASN A 56 -17.76 30.25 60.15
C ASN A 56 -17.97 31.02 58.82
N VAL A 57 -17.96 32.36 58.85
CA VAL A 57 -18.04 33.17 57.63
C VAL A 57 -16.84 32.94 56.70
N PHE A 58 -15.63 32.85 57.27
CA PHE A 58 -14.42 32.63 56.48
C PHE A 58 -14.41 31.27 55.78
N GLU A 59 -14.72 30.19 56.52
CA GLU A 59 -14.78 28.84 55.97
C GLU A 59 -15.95 28.67 54.98
N LYS A 60 -17.11 29.28 55.26
CA LYS A 60 -18.31 29.09 54.44
C LYS A 60 -18.37 29.97 53.19
N TYR A 61 -17.77 31.18 53.21
CA TYR A 61 -17.89 32.14 52.11
C TYR A 61 -16.55 32.56 51.49
N ILE A 62 -15.55 32.95 52.29
CA ILE A 62 -14.32 33.57 51.77
C ILE A 62 -13.42 32.53 51.09
N LYS A 63 -13.19 31.39 51.75
CA LYS A 63 -12.28 30.34 51.27
C LYS A 63 -12.73 29.69 49.95
N PRO A 64 -14.02 29.35 49.73
CA PRO A 64 -14.48 28.86 48.43
C PRO A 64 -14.31 29.89 47.29
N ILE A 65 -14.55 31.18 47.54
CA ILE A 65 -14.40 32.23 46.53
C ILE A 65 -12.93 32.37 46.11
N GLN A 66 -11.99 32.39 47.07
CA GLN A 66 -10.57 32.44 46.76
C GLN A 66 -10.08 31.20 46.01
N SER A 67 -10.60 30.03 46.37
CA SER A 67 -10.35 28.76 45.65
C SER A 67 -10.86 28.83 44.22
N ALA A 68 -12.08 29.32 44.00
CA ALA A 68 -12.67 29.50 42.68
C ALA A 68 -11.86 30.48 41.82
N ALA A 69 -11.43 31.61 42.38
CA ALA A 69 -10.59 32.59 41.69
C ALA A 69 -9.25 31.98 41.24
N ARG A 70 -8.58 31.25 42.13
CA ARG A 70 -7.33 30.55 41.80
C ARG A 70 -7.51 29.54 40.67
N VAL A 71 -8.59 28.76 40.71
CA VAL A 71 -8.87 27.80 39.64
C VAL A 71 -9.15 28.53 38.33
N ALA A 72 -9.87 29.66 38.35
CA ALA A 72 -10.06 30.48 37.16
C ALA A 72 -8.72 30.95 36.57
N ASP A 73 -7.77 31.40 37.39
CA ASP A 73 -6.41 31.75 36.93
C ASP A 73 -5.69 30.56 36.30
N GLU A 74 -5.79 29.37 36.90
CA GLU A 74 -5.21 28.13 36.34
C GLU A 74 -5.83 27.75 34.99
N LEU A 75 -7.15 27.96 34.81
CA LEU A 75 -7.83 27.72 33.54
C LEU A 75 -7.32 28.68 32.45
N VAL A 76 -7.09 29.96 32.78
CA VAL A 76 -6.52 30.94 31.85
C VAL A 76 -5.10 30.53 31.42
N GLN A 77 -4.33 29.89 32.30
CA GLN A 77 -2.99 29.37 32.00
C GLN A 77 -3.00 28.03 31.24
N GLY A 78 -4.17 27.52 30.86
CA GLY A 78 -4.32 26.26 30.11
C GLY A 78 -4.38 24.99 30.96
N ASN A 79 -4.40 25.11 32.30
CA ASN A 79 -4.52 23.95 33.20
C ASN A 79 -5.99 23.59 33.46
N TYR A 80 -6.64 22.99 32.47
CA TYR A 80 -8.06 22.58 32.55
C TYR A 80 -8.34 21.43 33.53
N LYS A 81 -7.31 20.87 34.18
CA LYS A 81 -7.46 19.85 35.24
C LYS A 81 -7.64 20.44 36.64
N ALA A 82 -7.39 21.74 36.83
CA ALA A 82 -7.58 22.41 38.11
C ALA A 82 -9.04 22.31 38.60
N ARG A 83 -9.23 22.13 39.91
CA ARG A 83 -10.55 21.98 40.53
C ARG A 83 -10.64 22.78 41.83
N THR A 84 -11.82 23.33 42.09
CA THR A 84 -12.13 24.03 43.34
C THR A 84 -12.83 23.10 44.32
N TYR A 85 -12.65 23.36 45.61
CA TYR A 85 -13.36 22.67 46.69
C TYR A 85 -14.87 22.93 46.60
N VAL A 86 -15.67 21.86 46.67
CA VAL A 86 -17.14 21.95 46.61
C VAL A 86 -17.69 22.14 48.01
N SER A 87 -18.15 23.34 48.33
CA SER A 87 -18.97 23.61 49.52
C SER A 87 -20.45 23.52 49.15
N TYR A 88 -21.25 22.80 49.95
CA TYR A 88 -22.67 22.54 49.67
C TYR A 88 -23.62 23.68 50.09
N PHE A 89 -23.09 24.82 50.55
CA PHE A 89 -23.91 25.88 51.12
C PHE A 89 -23.73 27.23 50.42
N GLY A 90 -24.85 27.85 50.04
CA GLY A 90 -24.93 29.25 49.59
C GLY A 90 -24.42 29.51 48.16
N GLU A 91 -24.35 30.79 47.79
CA GLU A 91 -23.95 31.24 46.46
C GLU A 91 -22.48 30.96 46.14
N ALA A 92 -21.60 30.99 47.15
CA ALA A 92 -20.18 30.64 47.01
C ALA A 92 -19.99 29.15 46.60
N GLY A 93 -20.86 28.26 47.09
CA GLY A 93 -20.92 26.87 46.66
C GLY A 93 -21.37 26.71 45.21
N LYS A 94 -22.42 27.45 44.81
CA LYS A 94 -22.88 27.49 43.41
C LYS A 94 -21.77 27.98 42.48
N LEU A 95 -21.04 29.03 42.83
CA LEU A 95 -19.90 29.53 42.07
C LEU A 95 -18.81 28.47 41.90
N SER A 96 -18.44 27.80 43.00
CA SER A 96 -17.43 26.73 42.95
C SER A 96 -17.86 25.57 42.04
N ASN A 97 -19.15 25.20 42.09
CA ASN A 97 -19.70 24.20 41.20
C ASN A 97 -19.68 24.67 39.73
N SER A 98 -20.10 25.90 39.44
CA SER A 98 -20.06 26.46 38.08
C SER A 98 -18.65 26.51 37.51
N ILE A 99 -17.64 26.90 38.31
CA ILE A 99 -16.23 26.87 37.88
C ILE A 99 -15.76 25.44 37.59
N ASN A 100 -16.13 24.47 38.42
CA ASN A 100 -15.80 23.06 38.17
C ASN A 100 -16.49 22.52 36.90
N VAL A 101 -17.75 22.91 36.63
CA VAL A 101 -18.45 22.56 35.39
C VAL A 101 -17.73 23.16 34.19
N LEU A 102 -17.40 24.45 34.25
CA LEU A 102 -16.66 25.14 33.18
C LEU A 102 -15.29 24.49 32.92
N ALA A 103 -14.54 24.17 33.98
CA ALA A 103 -13.26 23.47 33.87
C ALA A 103 -13.40 22.10 33.17
N ARG A 104 -14.46 21.34 33.49
CA ARG A 104 -14.75 20.06 32.82
C ARG A 104 -15.11 20.26 31.34
N SER A 105 -15.96 21.24 31.02
CA SER A 105 -16.35 21.53 29.64
C SER A 105 -15.15 21.94 28.79
N LEU A 106 -14.28 22.84 29.29
CA LEU A 106 -13.06 23.23 28.58
C LEU A 106 -12.13 22.02 28.37
N GLN A 107 -11.91 21.23 29.41
CA GLN A 107 -11.10 20.01 29.29
C GLN A 107 -11.67 19.05 28.23
N GLN A 108 -12.99 18.87 28.19
CA GLN A 108 -13.64 17.99 27.23
C GLN A 108 -13.50 18.53 25.80
N ILE A 109 -13.69 19.84 25.58
CA ILE A 109 -13.52 20.48 24.26
C ILE A 109 -12.08 20.31 23.77
N THR A 110 -11.07 20.65 24.58
CA THR A 110 -9.66 20.52 24.18
C THR A 110 -9.27 19.07 23.91
N LEU A 111 -9.76 18.12 24.72
CA LEU A 111 -9.53 16.69 24.45
C LEU A 111 -10.18 16.25 23.14
N GLN A 112 -11.40 16.73 22.85
CA GLN A 112 -12.10 16.43 21.62
C GLN A 112 -11.40 17.03 20.40
N GLU A 113 -10.97 18.30 20.46
CA GLU A 113 -10.19 18.95 19.41
C GLU A 113 -8.88 18.20 19.12
N LYS A 114 -8.12 17.85 20.18
CA LYS A 114 -6.89 17.08 20.03
C LYS A 114 -7.13 15.68 19.47
N MET A 115 -8.24 15.05 19.84
CA MET A 115 -8.63 13.77 19.28
C MET A 115 -8.99 13.89 17.80
N GLN A 116 -9.72 14.93 17.41
CA GLN A 116 -10.06 15.22 16.01
C GLN A 116 -8.81 15.52 15.18
N GLU A 117 -7.87 16.31 15.70
CA GLU A 117 -6.59 16.62 15.05
C GLU A 117 -5.76 15.34 14.82
N ASN A 118 -5.61 14.52 15.88
CA ASN A 118 -4.91 13.24 15.77
C ASN A 118 -5.59 12.27 14.79
N GLN A 119 -6.94 12.22 14.80
CA GLN A 119 -7.70 11.41 13.84
C GLN A 119 -7.47 11.87 12.40
N MET A 120 -7.52 13.19 12.15
CA MET A 120 -7.27 13.75 10.82
C MET A 120 -5.85 13.47 10.35
N SER A 121 -4.84 13.70 11.20
CA SER A 121 -3.44 13.38 10.90
C SER A 121 -3.25 11.89 10.60
N THR A 122 -3.89 11.01 11.38
CA THR A 122 -3.82 9.55 11.15
C THR A 122 -4.43 9.18 9.80
N VAL A 123 -5.58 9.75 9.43
CA VAL A 123 -6.19 9.50 8.12
C VAL A 123 -5.23 9.94 7.01
N ILE A 124 -4.72 11.18 7.08
CA ILE A 124 -3.82 11.76 6.08
C ILE A 124 -2.53 10.93 5.91
N ASP A 125 -1.95 10.45 7.00
CA ASP A 125 -0.70 9.67 6.96
C ASP A 125 -0.88 8.23 6.49
N ASN A 126 -2.09 7.67 6.62
CA ASN A 126 -2.42 6.33 6.10
C ASN A 126 -3.03 6.36 4.69
N MET A 127 -3.18 7.55 4.07
CA MET A 127 -3.61 7.63 2.68
C MET A 127 -2.54 7.04 1.74
N GLU A 128 -2.96 6.20 0.81
CA GLU A 128 -2.09 5.66 -0.25
C GLU A 128 -1.71 6.70 -1.31
N SER A 129 -2.27 7.90 -1.22
CA SER A 129 -1.99 9.03 -2.11
C SER A 129 -1.13 10.07 -1.40
N GLY A 130 -0.15 10.62 -2.12
CA GLY A 130 0.62 11.76 -1.64
C GLY A 130 -0.27 12.99 -1.55
N LEU A 131 -0.12 13.78 -0.49
CA LEU A 131 -0.86 15.01 -0.27
C LEU A 131 0.11 16.15 -0.04
N MET A 132 -0.15 17.29 -0.67
CA MET A 132 0.53 18.57 -0.41
C MET A 132 -0.52 19.68 -0.31
N LEU A 133 -0.42 20.52 0.71
CA LEU A 133 -1.18 21.77 0.78
C LEU A 133 -0.26 22.96 0.57
N ILE A 134 -0.74 23.90 -0.25
CA ILE A 134 -0.09 25.18 -0.51
C ILE A 134 -1.05 26.33 -0.19
N ASP A 135 -0.52 27.46 0.28
CA ASP A 135 -1.31 28.66 0.54
C ASP A 135 -1.55 29.51 -0.72
N GLU A 136 -2.20 30.66 -0.55
CA GLU A 136 -2.48 31.61 -1.62
C GLU A 136 -1.23 32.17 -2.33
N LYS A 137 -0.05 32.07 -1.70
CA LYS A 137 1.24 32.51 -2.26
C LYS A 137 2.05 31.35 -2.84
N GLY A 138 1.59 30.10 -2.65
CA GLY A 138 2.26 28.89 -3.12
C GLY A 138 3.28 28.30 -2.14
N TYR A 139 3.32 28.75 -0.88
CA TYR A 139 4.16 28.12 0.13
C TYR A 139 3.54 26.81 0.60
N VAL A 140 4.37 25.78 0.72
CA VAL A 140 3.96 24.47 1.20
C VAL A 140 3.74 24.51 2.72
N HIS A 141 2.52 24.21 3.15
CA HIS A 141 2.14 24.15 4.58
C HIS A 141 2.09 22.73 5.13
N MET A 142 1.90 21.73 4.25
CA MET A 142 1.76 20.35 4.69
C MET A 142 2.15 19.39 3.58
N VAL A 143 2.80 18.29 3.95
CA VAL A 143 2.99 17.11 3.12
C VAL A 143 2.73 15.86 3.97
N ASN A 144 2.15 14.81 3.40
CA ASN A 144 1.95 13.56 4.13
C ASN A 144 3.10 12.56 3.90
N ARG A 145 3.12 11.48 4.69
CA ARG A 145 4.12 10.41 4.56
C ARG A 145 4.21 9.82 3.15
N LYS A 146 3.08 9.62 2.47
CA LYS A 146 3.07 9.04 1.12
C LYS A 146 3.72 9.98 0.10
N PHE A 147 3.52 11.28 0.21
CA PHE A 147 4.19 12.27 -0.65
C PHE A 147 5.73 12.12 -0.58
N LEU A 148 6.27 12.02 0.63
CA LEU A 148 7.71 11.80 0.86
C LEU A 148 8.19 10.47 0.26
N SER A 149 7.37 9.43 0.23
CA SER A 149 7.73 8.15 -0.42
C SER A 149 7.77 8.22 -1.97
N ILE A 150 7.04 9.17 -2.56
CA ILE A 150 6.98 9.37 -4.01
C ILE A 150 8.16 10.24 -4.46
N PHE A 151 8.35 11.39 -3.80
CA PHE A 151 9.32 12.42 -4.19
C PHE A 151 10.67 12.33 -3.44
N GLY A 152 10.75 11.57 -2.36
CA GLY A 152 11.94 11.48 -1.50
C GLY A 152 11.99 12.58 -0.44
N SER A 153 13.16 12.76 0.15
CA SER A 153 13.49 13.83 1.11
C SER A 153 12.71 13.79 2.43
N THR A 154 12.96 14.78 3.30
CA THR A 154 12.29 14.92 4.59
C THR A 154 11.27 16.06 4.54
N GLU A 155 10.30 16.05 5.45
CA GLU A 155 9.27 17.09 5.57
C GLU A 155 9.86 18.51 5.65
N LYS A 156 11.01 18.66 6.31
CA LYS A 156 11.72 19.95 6.47
C LYS A 156 12.23 20.55 5.16
N ASP A 157 12.41 19.72 4.13
CA ASP A 157 12.89 20.15 2.83
C ASP A 157 11.75 20.76 1.99
N TYR A 158 10.50 20.58 2.42
CA TYR A 158 9.31 21.06 1.71
C TYR A 158 8.60 22.19 2.46
N LEU A 159 8.42 22.08 3.78
CA LEU A 159 7.62 23.04 4.55
C LEU A 159 8.21 24.46 4.52
N GLY A 160 7.36 25.44 4.24
CA GLY A 160 7.73 26.86 4.20
C GLY A 160 8.48 27.29 2.95
N PHE A 161 8.69 26.40 1.98
CA PHE A 161 9.25 26.73 0.67
C PHE A 161 8.15 26.85 -0.38
N LEU A 162 8.45 27.54 -1.49
CA LEU A 162 7.53 27.65 -2.62
C LEU A 162 7.48 26.33 -3.37
N TYR A 163 6.28 25.90 -3.78
CA TYR A 163 6.08 24.59 -4.41
C TYR A 163 6.94 24.38 -5.65
N TYR A 164 7.23 25.44 -6.42
CA TYR A 164 8.02 25.37 -7.64
C TYR A 164 9.54 25.32 -7.42
N ASP A 165 10.00 25.66 -6.21
CA ASP A 165 11.41 25.51 -5.83
C ASP A 165 11.72 24.08 -5.38
N VAL A 166 10.71 23.38 -4.85
CA VAL A 166 10.86 22.02 -4.26
C VAL A 166 10.36 20.90 -5.18
N LEU A 167 9.58 21.21 -6.22
CA LEU A 167 9.09 20.25 -7.20
C LEU A 167 9.53 20.64 -8.61
N ASP A 168 10.66 20.11 -9.07
CA ASP A 168 11.21 20.39 -10.41
C ASP A 168 10.46 19.64 -11.53
N THR A 169 9.16 19.89 -11.68
CA THR A 169 8.34 19.29 -12.73
C THR A 169 7.38 20.33 -13.31
N GLU A 170 7.69 20.77 -14.54
CA GLU A 170 6.93 21.82 -15.26
C GLU A 170 5.42 21.53 -15.33
N LYS A 171 5.03 20.26 -15.42
CA LYS A 171 3.62 19.83 -15.43
C LYS A 171 2.91 20.07 -14.10
N ILE A 172 3.61 19.95 -12.97
CA ILE A 172 3.04 20.29 -11.65
C ILE A 172 2.83 21.80 -11.58
N HIS A 173 3.78 22.59 -12.08
CA HIS A 173 3.65 24.05 -12.11
C HIS A 173 2.44 24.50 -12.89
N LYS A 174 2.26 23.96 -14.10
CA LYS A 174 1.06 24.24 -14.91
C LYS A 174 -0.21 23.81 -14.20
N ALA A 175 -0.24 22.63 -13.58
CA ALA A 175 -1.44 22.16 -12.87
C ALA A 175 -1.83 23.07 -11.70
N VAL A 176 -0.86 23.54 -10.92
CA VAL A 176 -1.09 24.50 -9.84
C VAL A 176 -1.59 25.82 -10.41
N GLN A 177 -0.90 26.37 -11.42
CA GLN A 177 -1.29 27.63 -12.05
C GLN A 177 -2.69 27.59 -12.64
N GLU A 178 -3.04 26.53 -13.36
CA GLU A 178 -4.36 26.33 -13.95
C GLU A 178 -5.44 26.14 -12.87
N ALA A 179 -5.15 25.42 -11.78
CA ALA A 179 -6.09 25.24 -10.68
C ALA A 179 -6.39 26.56 -9.95
N PHE A 180 -5.39 27.44 -9.81
CA PHE A 180 -5.57 28.79 -9.25
C PHE A 180 -6.26 29.73 -10.23
N LEU A 181 -5.88 29.71 -11.51
CA LEU A 181 -6.37 30.65 -12.52
C LEU A 181 -7.83 30.38 -12.90
N TYR A 182 -8.18 29.10 -13.06
CA TYR A 182 -9.52 28.68 -13.48
C TYR A 182 -10.43 28.32 -12.30
N GLU A 183 -9.91 28.29 -11.08
CA GLU A 183 -10.65 27.88 -9.89
C GLU A 183 -11.30 26.49 -10.02
N GLU A 184 -10.71 25.64 -10.86
CA GLU A 184 -11.22 24.32 -11.20
C GLU A 184 -10.24 23.21 -10.83
N LYS A 185 -10.78 22.00 -10.74
CA LYS A 185 -9.97 20.79 -10.52
C LYS A 185 -9.18 20.47 -11.79
N VAL A 186 -7.86 20.48 -11.69
CA VAL A 186 -6.96 20.16 -12.80
C VAL A 186 -6.31 18.81 -12.58
N LYS A 187 -6.22 18.01 -13.65
CA LYS A 187 -5.64 16.68 -13.62
C LYS A 187 -4.49 16.59 -14.62
N VAL A 188 -3.30 16.23 -14.14
CA VAL A 188 -2.12 16.04 -14.99
C VAL A 188 -1.44 14.71 -14.69
N SER A 189 -0.83 14.11 -15.71
CA SER A 189 -0.01 12.90 -15.53
C SER A 189 1.40 13.12 -16.08
N PHE A 190 2.39 12.63 -15.34
CA PHE A 190 3.81 12.75 -15.69
C PHE A 190 4.61 11.55 -15.17
N SER A 191 5.88 11.50 -15.58
CA SER A 191 6.84 10.54 -15.02
C SER A 191 7.88 11.31 -14.24
N ILE A 192 8.23 10.79 -13.07
CA ILE A 192 9.36 11.26 -12.27
C ILE A 192 10.40 10.16 -12.14
N THR A 193 11.64 10.56 -11.92
CA THR A 193 12.71 9.64 -11.55
C THR A 193 12.95 9.80 -10.05
N SER A 194 12.72 8.74 -9.28
CA SER A 194 12.96 8.70 -7.85
C SER A 194 14.07 7.67 -7.59
N GLY A 195 15.30 8.14 -7.37
CA GLY A 195 16.49 7.28 -7.35
C GLY A 195 16.78 6.63 -8.70
N LEU A 196 16.76 5.30 -8.76
CA LEU A 196 16.97 4.49 -9.98
C LEU A 196 15.65 4.12 -10.69
N GLU A 197 14.49 4.40 -10.08
CA GLU A 197 13.19 3.97 -10.60
C GLU A 197 12.43 5.11 -11.27
N ARG A 198 11.80 4.81 -12.42
CA ARG A 198 10.90 5.71 -13.11
C ARG A 198 9.47 5.44 -12.64
N LYS A 199 8.86 6.40 -11.95
CA LYS A 199 7.47 6.32 -11.48
C LYS A 199 6.55 7.12 -12.38
N ALA A 200 5.34 6.62 -12.62
CA ALA A 200 4.27 7.38 -13.23
C ALA A 200 3.36 7.94 -12.15
N VAL A 201 3.25 9.26 -12.11
CA VAL A 201 2.46 9.98 -11.11
C VAL A 201 1.33 10.73 -11.81
N GLU A 202 0.16 10.62 -11.24
CA GLU A 202 -1.00 11.41 -11.60
C GLU A 202 -1.30 12.40 -10.47
N THR A 203 -1.35 13.68 -10.82
CA THR A 203 -1.58 14.76 -9.86
C THR A 203 -2.92 15.42 -10.14
N VAL A 204 -3.66 15.62 -9.06
CA VAL A 204 -4.91 16.37 -9.04
C VAL A 204 -4.70 17.60 -8.18
N GLY A 205 -4.79 18.78 -8.77
CA GLY A 205 -4.84 20.04 -8.05
C GLY A 205 -6.28 20.51 -7.91
N ALA A 206 -6.66 20.93 -6.70
CA ALA A 206 -7.95 21.57 -6.45
C ALA A 206 -7.76 22.81 -5.56
N PRO A 207 -8.39 23.95 -5.91
CA PRO A 207 -8.33 25.15 -5.09
C PRO A 207 -9.07 24.95 -3.76
N ILE A 208 -8.59 25.62 -2.71
CA ILE A 208 -9.20 25.67 -1.39
C ILE A 208 -9.80 27.07 -1.20
N PHE A 209 -11.06 27.13 -0.80
CA PHE A 209 -11.76 28.39 -0.52
C PHE A 209 -12.07 28.52 0.96
N ASN A 210 -12.14 29.75 1.47
CA ASN A 210 -12.70 30.03 2.78
C ASN A 210 -14.25 30.13 2.73
N ASP A 211 -14.87 30.36 3.90
CA ASP A 211 -16.32 30.54 4.04
C ASP A 211 -16.90 31.69 3.19
N LYS A 212 -16.06 32.65 2.79
CA LYS A 212 -16.42 33.80 1.94
C LYS A 212 -16.19 33.54 0.44
N ARG A 213 -15.81 32.32 0.06
CA ARG A 213 -15.39 31.93 -1.31
C ARG A 213 -14.16 32.66 -1.83
N GLU A 214 -13.28 33.10 -0.94
CA GLU A 214 -11.96 33.63 -1.33
C GLU A 214 -10.97 32.47 -1.40
N LEU A 215 -10.16 32.45 -2.47
CA LEU A 215 -9.10 31.47 -2.66
C LEU A 215 -8.06 31.57 -1.55
N LYS A 216 -7.81 30.47 -0.85
CA LYS A 216 -6.86 30.34 0.26
C LYS A 216 -5.65 29.47 -0.05
N GLY A 217 -5.61 28.88 -1.23
CA GLY A 217 -4.52 28.01 -1.66
C GLY A 217 -5.03 26.85 -2.50
N ALA A 218 -4.28 25.76 -2.53
CA ALA A 218 -4.69 24.54 -3.21
C ALA A 218 -4.22 23.29 -2.47
N VAL A 219 -4.98 22.21 -2.68
CA VAL A 219 -4.59 20.85 -2.33
C VAL A 219 -4.13 20.13 -3.59
N LEU A 220 -2.97 19.48 -3.50
CA LEU A 220 -2.41 18.63 -4.53
C LEU A 220 -2.42 17.19 -4.04
N VAL A 221 -3.06 16.31 -4.80
CA VAL A 221 -3.12 14.88 -4.53
C VAL A 221 -2.33 14.15 -5.59
N PHE A 222 -1.39 13.30 -5.17
CA PHE A 222 -0.47 12.56 -6.02
C PHE A 222 -0.76 11.07 -5.93
N HIS A 223 -1.21 10.47 -7.03
CA HIS A 223 -1.42 9.04 -7.16
C HIS A 223 -0.24 8.41 -7.89
N ASP A 224 0.39 7.42 -7.28
CA ASP A 224 1.35 6.55 -7.98
C ASP A 224 0.55 5.57 -8.84
N ILE A 225 0.59 5.77 -10.15
CA ILE A 225 -0.11 4.95 -11.15
C ILE A 225 0.87 4.09 -11.95
N THR A 226 2.08 3.86 -11.43
CA THR A 226 3.15 3.13 -12.13
C THR A 226 2.72 1.72 -12.50
N GLU A 227 2.19 0.96 -11.54
CA GLU A 227 1.73 -0.41 -11.77
C GLU A 227 0.53 -0.45 -12.72
N MET A 228 -0.44 0.45 -12.53
CA MET A 228 -1.60 0.56 -13.41
C MET A 228 -1.19 0.82 -14.86
N LYS A 229 -0.30 1.79 -15.11
CA LYS A 229 0.21 2.06 -16.46
C LYS A 229 0.99 0.88 -17.03
N ARG A 230 1.81 0.21 -16.21
CA ARG A 230 2.55 -0.99 -16.65
C ARG A 230 1.58 -2.10 -17.07
N LEU A 231 0.51 -2.33 -16.31
CA LEU A 231 -0.53 -3.30 -16.66
C LEU A 231 -1.28 -2.91 -17.94
N GLU A 232 -1.62 -1.63 -18.10
CA GLU A 232 -2.24 -1.12 -19.33
C GLU A 232 -1.34 -1.29 -20.56
N GLU A 233 -0.05 -0.97 -20.43
CA GLU A 233 0.95 -1.16 -21.49
C GLU A 233 1.09 -2.64 -21.83
N MET A 234 1.25 -3.53 -20.84
CA MET A 234 1.31 -4.98 -21.06
C MET A 234 0.05 -5.51 -21.76
N ARG A 235 -1.14 -4.99 -21.40
CA ARG A 235 -2.40 -5.37 -22.06
C ARG A 235 -2.45 -4.88 -23.51
N LYS A 236 -2.02 -3.64 -23.80
CA LYS A 236 -1.96 -3.11 -25.16
C LYS A 236 -0.98 -3.90 -26.03
N ASP A 237 0.20 -4.19 -25.48
CA ASP A 237 1.23 -4.99 -26.15
C ASP A 237 0.72 -6.41 -26.43
N PHE A 238 0.01 -7.02 -25.48
CA PHE A 238 -0.64 -8.31 -25.69
C PHE A 238 -1.60 -8.27 -26.88
N VAL A 239 -2.54 -7.33 -26.92
CA VAL A 239 -3.53 -7.23 -28.02
C VAL A 239 -2.84 -6.97 -29.36
N ALA A 240 -1.81 -6.11 -29.39
CA ALA A 240 -1.05 -5.84 -30.60
C ALA A 240 -0.30 -7.08 -31.10
N ASN A 241 0.37 -7.80 -30.20
CA ASN A 241 1.14 -9.01 -30.53
C ASN A 241 0.23 -10.15 -31.01
N VAL A 242 -0.90 -10.38 -30.34
CA VAL A 242 -1.93 -11.35 -30.78
C VAL A 242 -2.38 -11.03 -32.20
N SER A 243 -2.72 -9.76 -32.46
CA SER A 243 -3.19 -9.32 -33.77
C SER A 243 -2.14 -9.58 -34.85
N HIS A 244 -0.86 -9.33 -34.54
CA HIS A 244 0.24 -9.53 -35.50
C HIS A 244 0.55 -11.02 -35.76
N GLU A 245 0.56 -11.85 -34.72
CA GLU A 245 0.81 -13.30 -34.83
C GLU A 245 -0.36 -14.05 -35.50
N LEU A 246 -1.59 -13.55 -35.41
CA LEU A 246 -2.74 -14.07 -36.17
C LEU A 246 -2.74 -13.61 -37.63
N LYS A 247 -2.43 -12.33 -37.90
CA LYS A 247 -2.47 -11.77 -39.26
C LYS A 247 -1.49 -12.47 -40.21
N THR A 248 -0.31 -12.86 -39.73
CA THR A 248 0.74 -13.47 -40.55
C THR A 248 0.32 -14.80 -41.19
N PRO A 249 -0.10 -15.84 -40.43
CA PRO A 249 -0.55 -17.11 -41.00
C PRO A 249 -1.83 -16.94 -41.85
N ILE A 250 -2.78 -16.10 -41.43
CA ILE A 250 -4.00 -15.82 -42.21
C ILE A 250 -3.64 -15.23 -43.60
N THR A 251 -2.73 -14.27 -43.64
CA THR A 251 -2.29 -13.67 -44.90
C THR A 251 -1.57 -14.69 -45.79
N SER A 252 -0.76 -15.56 -45.18
CA SER A 252 -0.05 -16.63 -45.90
C SER A 252 -1.02 -17.66 -46.49
N ILE A 253 -1.97 -18.16 -45.68
CA ILE A 253 -3.00 -19.11 -46.12
C ILE A 253 -3.80 -18.52 -47.27
N LYS A 254 -4.24 -17.26 -47.13
CA LYS A 254 -4.98 -16.55 -48.16
C LYS A 254 -4.16 -16.42 -49.45
N GLY A 255 -2.91 -15.94 -49.35
CA GLY A 255 -2.04 -15.73 -50.51
C GLY A 255 -1.77 -17.02 -51.30
N PHE A 256 -1.42 -18.12 -50.61
CA PHE A 256 -1.21 -19.41 -51.30
C PHE A 256 -2.51 -19.97 -51.88
N ALA A 257 -3.65 -19.78 -51.22
CA ALA A 257 -4.94 -20.17 -51.77
C ALA A 257 -5.32 -19.36 -53.02
N GLU A 258 -5.07 -18.04 -53.02
CA GLU A 258 -5.26 -17.17 -54.18
C GLU A 258 -4.34 -17.59 -55.34
N THR A 259 -3.06 -17.87 -55.10
CA THR A 259 -2.14 -18.33 -56.14
C THR A 259 -2.55 -19.69 -56.73
N LEU A 260 -3.07 -20.61 -55.91
CA LEU A 260 -3.65 -21.86 -56.39
C LEU A 260 -4.83 -21.62 -57.34
N LEU A 261 -5.72 -20.69 -57.00
CA LEU A 261 -6.88 -20.34 -57.82
C LEU A 261 -6.50 -19.61 -59.12
N GLU A 262 -5.40 -18.85 -59.13
CA GLU A 262 -4.91 -18.08 -60.29
C GLU A 262 -4.12 -18.91 -61.32
N GLY A 263 -4.03 -20.24 -61.15
CA GLY A 263 -3.46 -21.15 -62.15
C GLY A 263 -2.37 -22.09 -61.63
N ALA A 264 -1.87 -21.91 -60.40
CA ALA A 264 -0.89 -22.82 -59.83
C ALA A 264 -1.45 -24.22 -59.50
N MET A 265 -2.78 -24.42 -59.62
CA MET A 265 -3.39 -25.75 -59.52
C MET A 265 -2.99 -26.72 -60.65
N GLU A 266 -2.56 -26.20 -61.81
CA GLU A 266 -2.20 -27.02 -62.98
C GLU A 266 -0.87 -27.76 -62.81
N ASP A 267 0.06 -27.19 -62.03
CA ASP A 267 1.31 -27.84 -61.66
C ASP A 267 1.11 -28.68 -60.38
N THR A 268 1.33 -29.99 -60.51
CA THR A 268 1.10 -30.93 -59.40
C THR A 268 2.08 -30.75 -58.24
N GLU A 269 3.33 -30.40 -58.50
CA GLU A 269 4.34 -30.20 -57.45
C GLU A 269 4.08 -28.88 -56.71
N ILE A 270 3.83 -27.79 -57.44
CA ILE A 270 3.50 -26.50 -56.84
C ILE A 270 2.19 -26.59 -56.03
N ARG A 271 1.18 -27.28 -56.57
CA ARG A 271 -0.08 -27.52 -55.86
C ARG A 271 0.14 -28.23 -54.53
N ARG A 272 0.92 -29.32 -54.52
CA ARG A 272 1.22 -30.06 -53.29
C ARG A 272 1.96 -29.19 -52.29
N GLN A 273 2.98 -28.46 -52.74
CA GLN A 273 3.76 -27.56 -51.89
C GLN A 273 2.90 -26.48 -51.24
N PHE A 274 2.02 -25.82 -52.00
CA PHE A 274 1.16 -24.77 -51.46
C PHE A 274 0.09 -25.32 -50.49
N LEU A 275 -0.49 -26.48 -50.80
CA LEU A 275 -1.42 -27.15 -49.87
C LEU A 275 -0.73 -27.55 -48.56
N GLU A 276 0.51 -28.02 -48.61
CA GLU A 276 1.31 -28.32 -47.41
C GLU A 276 1.61 -27.07 -46.58
N ILE A 277 1.91 -25.94 -47.22
CA ILE A 277 2.12 -24.67 -46.52
C ILE A 277 0.81 -24.19 -45.87
N ILE A 278 -0.32 -24.26 -46.59
CA ILE A 278 -1.64 -23.90 -46.04
C ILE A 278 -1.97 -24.76 -44.82
N LEU A 279 -1.76 -26.09 -44.91
CA LEU A 279 -2.03 -27.01 -43.82
C LEU A 279 -1.13 -26.72 -42.61
N LYS A 280 0.16 -26.44 -42.85
CA LYS A 280 1.12 -26.08 -41.80
C LYS A 280 0.73 -24.78 -41.08
N GLU A 281 0.40 -23.73 -41.82
CA GLU A 281 0.01 -22.44 -41.23
C GLU A 281 -1.36 -22.52 -40.52
N SER A 282 -2.28 -23.35 -41.01
CA SER A 282 -3.56 -23.63 -40.33
C SER A 282 -3.34 -24.33 -38.98
N GLY A 283 -2.47 -25.35 -38.94
CA GLY A 283 -2.10 -26.02 -37.70
C GLY A 283 -1.39 -25.10 -36.70
N ARG A 284 -0.52 -24.20 -37.19
CA ARG A 284 0.09 -23.15 -36.36
C ARG A 284 -0.95 -22.21 -35.77
N LEU A 285 -1.92 -21.77 -36.57
CA LEU A 285 -3.01 -20.90 -36.12
C LEU A 285 -3.85 -21.57 -35.03
N GLN A 286 -4.18 -22.86 -35.21
CA GLN A 286 -4.91 -23.65 -34.21
C GLN A 286 -4.16 -23.73 -32.89
N THR A 287 -2.85 -23.99 -32.93
CA THR A 287 -1.99 -24.03 -31.72
C THR A 287 -1.97 -22.68 -31.01
N LEU A 288 -1.82 -21.59 -31.77
CA LEU A 288 -1.82 -20.23 -31.23
C LEU A 288 -3.15 -19.86 -30.55
N ILE A 289 -4.28 -20.23 -31.14
CA ILE A 289 -5.61 -20.00 -30.56
C ILE A 289 -5.78 -20.82 -29.28
N HIS A 290 -5.34 -22.09 -29.29
CA HIS A 290 -5.38 -22.95 -28.11
C HIS A 290 -4.57 -22.34 -26.96
N ASP A 291 -3.30 -21.99 -27.20
CA ASP A 291 -2.41 -21.36 -26.21
C ASP A 291 -3.00 -20.07 -25.64
N LEU A 292 -3.67 -19.27 -26.47
CA LEU A 292 -4.30 -18.02 -26.05
C LEU A 292 -5.54 -18.24 -25.16
N LEU A 293 -6.41 -19.19 -25.53
CA LEU A 293 -7.57 -19.55 -24.71
C LEU A 293 -7.13 -20.13 -23.36
N GLU A 294 -6.03 -20.85 -23.35
CA GLU A 294 -5.45 -21.43 -22.16
C GLU A 294 -4.81 -20.39 -21.25
N LEU A 295 -4.01 -19.48 -21.80
CA LEU A 295 -3.49 -18.36 -21.04
C LEU A 295 -4.61 -17.52 -20.43
N SER A 296 -5.69 -17.27 -21.18
CA SER A 296 -6.88 -16.58 -20.68
C SER A 296 -7.57 -17.31 -19.52
N LYS A 297 -7.56 -18.65 -19.52
CA LYS A 297 -8.05 -19.46 -18.39
C LYS A 297 -7.11 -19.39 -17.19
N LEU A 298 -5.79 -19.37 -17.42
CA LEU A 298 -4.76 -19.26 -16.37
C LEU A 298 -4.72 -17.89 -15.70
N GLU A 299 -5.08 -16.82 -16.40
CA GLU A 299 -5.09 -15.46 -15.87
C GLU A 299 -6.33 -15.11 -15.05
N LYS A 300 -7.41 -15.88 -15.16
CA LYS A 300 -8.55 -15.72 -14.25
C LYS A 300 -8.16 -16.28 -12.89
N GLU A 301 -8.44 -15.53 -11.81
CA GLU A 301 -8.12 -15.87 -10.41
C GLU A 301 -8.70 -17.22 -9.90
N GLU A 302 -9.35 -18.00 -10.77
CA GLU A 302 -9.97 -19.29 -10.47
C GLU A 302 -9.34 -20.45 -11.27
N LEU A 303 -8.02 -20.46 -11.49
CA LEU A 303 -7.37 -21.71 -11.91
C LEU A 303 -7.46 -22.73 -10.77
N ARG A 304 -8.56 -23.47 -10.72
CA ARG A 304 -8.74 -24.61 -9.82
C ARG A 304 -7.92 -25.77 -10.36
N LEU A 305 -6.72 -25.93 -9.82
CA LEU A 305 -5.90 -27.11 -10.08
C LEU A 305 -6.59 -28.35 -9.50
N GLU A 306 -6.67 -29.40 -10.31
CA GLU A 306 -7.20 -30.69 -9.88
C GLU A 306 -6.06 -31.56 -9.33
N TYR A 307 -5.67 -31.32 -8.09
CA TYR A 307 -4.62 -32.11 -7.46
C TYR A 307 -5.04 -33.57 -7.26
N LYS A 308 -4.24 -34.49 -7.76
CA LYS A 308 -4.40 -35.94 -7.57
C LYS A 308 -3.02 -36.55 -7.25
N GLU A 309 -2.99 -37.69 -6.57
CA GLU A 309 -1.76 -38.46 -6.44
C GLU A 309 -1.45 -39.11 -7.79
N VAL A 310 -0.37 -38.66 -8.42
CA VAL A 310 0.01 -39.03 -9.80
C VAL A 310 1.31 -39.84 -9.78
N ASN A 311 1.35 -40.91 -10.57
CA ASN A 311 2.57 -41.64 -10.86
C ASN A 311 3.37 -40.90 -11.95
N VAL A 312 4.38 -40.13 -11.55
CA VAL A 312 5.16 -39.25 -12.44
C VAL A 312 5.81 -40.01 -13.62
N PRO A 313 6.35 -41.23 -13.43
CA PRO A 313 6.85 -42.03 -14.56
C PRO A 313 5.82 -42.29 -15.66
N SER A 314 4.58 -42.60 -15.30
CA SER A 314 3.50 -42.83 -16.28
C SER A 314 3.27 -41.57 -17.13
N VAL A 315 3.25 -40.40 -16.50
CA VAL A 315 3.08 -39.12 -17.19
C VAL A 315 4.21 -38.85 -18.18
N VAL A 316 5.46 -39.12 -17.78
CA VAL A 316 6.61 -38.94 -18.67
C VAL A 316 6.53 -39.92 -19.84
N HIS A 317 6.26 -41.19 -19.59
CA HIS A 317 6.17 -42.22 -20.63
C HIS A 317 5.09 -41.95 -21.68
N ASP A 318 3.95 -41.36 -21.29
CA ASP A 318 2.89 -40.97 -22.23
C ASP A 318 3.34 -39.87 -23.21
N LEU A 319 4.24 -38.98 -22.79
CA LEU A 319 4.70 -37.86 -23.60
C LEU A 319 5.90 -38.20 -24.51
N LEU A 320 6.72 -39.17 -24.11
CA LEU A 320 7.95 -39.52 -24.83
C LEU A 320 7.74 -39.85 -26.32
N PRO A 321 6.71 -40.59 -26.76
CA PRO A 321 6.51 -40.91 -28.18
C PRO A 321 6.38 -39.66 -29.06
N VAL A 322 5.69 -38.63 -28.57
CA VAL A 322 5.44 -37.38 -29.31
C VAL A 322 6.73 -36.59 -29.49
N VAL A 323 7.51 -36.46 -28.42
CA VAL A 323 8.79 -35.73 -28.43
C VAL A 323 9.85 -36.51 -29.21
N LYS A 324 9.89 -37.84 -29.05
CA LYS A 324 10.84 -38.72 -29.73
C LYS A 324 10.67 -38.66 -31.25
N GLN A 325 9.44 -38.61 -31.77
CA GLN A 325 9.21 -38.45 -33.20
C GLN A 325 9.85 -37.16 -33.75
N GLN A 326 9.85 -36.06 -32.99
CA GLN A 326 10.47 -34.81 -33.40
C GLN A 326 11.99 -34.84 -33.24
N ALA A 327 12.49 -35.46 -32.16
CA ALA A 327 13.91 -35.64 -31.91
C ALA A 327 14.58 -36.52 -32.98
N ASP A 328 13.95 -37.63 -33.35
CA ASP A 328 14.46 -38.58 -34.35
C ASP A 328 14.59 -37.92 -35.73
N LYS A 329 13.65 -37.04 -36.12
CA LYS A 329 13.72 -36.25 -37.37
C LYS A 329 14.96 -35.37 -37.45
N LYS A 330 15.49 -34.93 -36.30
CA LYS A 330 16.72 -34.11 -36.18
C LYS A 330 17.93 -34.92 -35.71
N GLN A 331 17.81 -36.24 -35.55
CA GLN A 331 18.85 -37.10 -34.98
C GLN A 331 19.32 -36.64 -33.58
N ILE A 332 18.42 -36.09 -32.76
CA ILE A 332 18.74 -35.63 -31.40
C ILE A 332 18.69 -36.82 -30.44
N GLU A 333 19.72 -36.95 -29.59
CA GLU A 333 19.75 -37.95 -28.52
C GLU A 333 18.84 -37.50 -27.36
N LEU A 334 17.73 -38.20 -27.15
CA LEU A 334 16.81 -37.96 -26.04
C LEU A 334 17.07 -38.96 -24.89
N THR A 335 17.49 -38.45 -23.74
CA THR A 335 17.72 -39.24 -22.53
C THR A 335 16.73 -38.86 -21.43
N VAL A 336 16.35 -39.85 -20.62
CA VAL A 336 15.38 -39.66 -19.54
C VAL A 336 15.90 -40.38 -18.31
N ASP A 337 15.97 -39.66 -17.20
CA ASP A 337 16.44 -40.15 -15.91
C ASP A 337 15.39 -39.83 -14.83
N LEU A 338 14.76 -40.87 -14.28
CA LEU A 338 13.80 -40.74 -13.18
C LEU A 338 13.67 -42.07 -12.41
N PRO A 339 13.30 -42.04 -11.12
CA PRO A 339 13.02 -43.25 -10.34
C PRO A 339 11.77 -43.99 -10.84
N ASP A 340 11.80 -45.33 -10.80
CA ASP A 340 10.67 -46.20 -11.21
C ASP A 340 9.38 -45.98 -10.39
N HIS A 341 9.53 -45.50 -9.16
CA HIS A 341 8.43 -45.28 -8.21
C HIS A 341 8.50 -43.87 -7.66
N LEU A 342 7.94 -42.91 -8.40
CA LEU A 342 7.85 -41.51 -7.99
C LEU A 342 6.41 -41.03 -8.06
N LYS A 343 5.85 -40.73 -6.89
CA LYS A 343 4.51 -40.18 -6.75
C LYS A 343 4.58 -38.72 -6.32
N ALA A 344 3.76 -37.89 -6.93
CA ALA A 344 3.61 -36.49 -6.59
C ALA A 344 2.13 -36.10 -6.59
N VAL A 345 1.78 -35.14 -5.75
CA VAL A 345 0.42 -34.66 -5.63
C VAL A 345 0.28 -33.37 -6.44
N VAL A 346 -0.17 -33.51 -7.68
CA VAL A 346 -0.15 -32.46 -8.72
C VAL A 346 -1.37 -32.59 -9.62
N ASP A 347 -1.63 -31.57 -10.44
CA ASP A 347 -2.56 -31.68 -11.56
C ASP A 347 -1.85 -32.35 -12.74
N GLU A 348 -2.29 -33.58 -13.09
CA GLU A 348 -1.65 -34.42 -14.11
C GLU A 348 -1.60 -33.76 -15.49
N GLU A 349 -2.71 -33.15 -15.92
CA GLU A 349 -2.82 -32.54 -17.25
C GLU A 349 -1.93 -31.29 -17.35
N ARG A 350 -1.85 -30.53 -16.25
CA ARG A 350 -0.98 -29.36 -16.16
C ARG A 350 0.50 -29.73 -16.08
N LEU A 351 0.85 -30.82 -15.39
CA LEU A 351 2.20 -31.34 -15.42
C LEU A 351 2.58 -31.82 -16.83
N LYS A 352 1.69 -32.54 -17.52
CA LYS A 352 1.91 -32.96 -18.92
C LYS A 352 2.23 -31.77 -19.81
N GLN A 353 1.45 -30.71 -19.64
CA GLN A 353 1.61 -29.48 -20.39
C GLN A 353 2.95 -28.77 -20.13
N VAL A 354 3.40 -28.72 -18.88
CA VAL A 354 4.71 -28.15 -18.55
C VAL A 354 5.82 -28.94 -19.25
N LEU A 355 5.79 -30.27 -19.12
CA LEU A 355 6.80 -31.14 -19.70
C LEU A 355 6.85 -31.04 -21.23
N ILE A 356 5.69 -31.11 -21.91
CA ILE A 356 5.64 -31.03 -23.37
C ILE A 356 6.13 -29.68 -23.90
N ASN A 357 5.83 -28.57 -23.22
CA ASN A 357 6.30 -27.24 -23.61
C ASN A 357 7.82 -27.11 -23.48
N LEU A 358 8.41 -27.60 -22.39
CA LEU A 358 9.86 -27.55 -22.20
C LEU A 358 10.59 -28.49 -23.16
N LEU A 359 10.10 -29.72 -23.33
CA LEU A 359 10.70 -30.71 -24.23
C LEU A 359 10.62 -30.27 -25.69
N ASN A 360 9.47 -29.72 -26.12
CA ASN A 360 9.34 -29.15 -27.46
C ASN A 360 10.29 -27.98 -27.66
N ASN A 361 10.47 -27.11 -26.66
CA ASN A 361 11.47 -26.03 -26.75
C ASN A 361 12.88 -26.59 -26.88
N ALA A 362 13.27 -27.54 -26.03
CA ALA A 362 14.57 -28.20 -26.08
C ALA A 362 14.86 -28.80 -27.47
N VAL A 363 13.92 -29.59 -28.02
CA VAL A 363 14.07 -30.20 -29.36
C VAL A 363 14.06 -29.15 -30.48
N ASN A 364 13.24 -28.10 -30.37
CA ASN A 364 13.15 -27.07 -31.41
C ASN A 364 14.41 -26.21 -31.52
N TYR A 365 15.04 -25.87 -30.39
CA TYR A 365 16.22 -25.00 -30.34
C TYR A 365 17.56 -25.74 -30.33
N THR A 366 17.53 -27.07 -30.25
CA THR A 366 18.70 -27.92 -30.46
C THR A 366 18.93 -28.17 -31.95
N GLN A 367 20.20 -28.02 -32.36
CA GLN A 367 20.68 -28.35 -33.70
C GLN A 367 20.61 -29.86 -33.95
N GLU A 368 20.72 -30.27 -35.22
CA GLU A 368 20.81 -31.69 -35.57
C GLU A 368 21.99 -32.35 -34.84
N GLN A 369 21.82 -33.61 -34.44
CA GLN A 369 22.82 -34.39 -33.68
C GLN A 369 23.14 -33.87 -32.27
N GLY A 370 22.35 -32.93 -31.74
CA GLY A 370 22.46 -32.48 -30.36
C GLY A 370 21.85 -33.45 -29.34
N LYS A 371 21.78 -33.02 -28.08
CA LYS A 371 21.28 -33.83 -26.97
C LYS A 371 20.20 -33.09 -26.18
N VAL A 372 19.19 -33.83 -25.74
CA VAL A 372 18.16 -33.38 -24.81
C VAL A 372 18.02 -34.39 -23.69
N ALA A 373 18.01 -33.93 -22.45
CA ALA A 373 17.90 -34.77 -21.26
C ALA A 373 16.75 -34.28 -20.37
N LEU A 374 15.89 -35.20 -19.92
CA LEU A 374 14.89 -34.98 -18.89
C LEU A 374 15.30 -35.72 -17.63
N SER A 375 15.40 -35.01 -16.51
CA SER A 375 15.71 -35.55 -15.20
C SER A 375 14.59 -35.20 -14.23
N VAL A 376 14.01 -36.18 -13.53
CA VAL A 376 12.92 -35.94 -12.56
C VAL A 376 13.19 -36.68 -11.26
N PHE A 377 13.45 -35.93 -10.19
CA PHE A 377 13.82 -36.50 -8.88
C PHE A 377 13.11 -35.78 -7.72
N PRO A 378 12.80 -36.51 -6.64
CA PRO A 378 12.40 -35.88 -5.39
C PRO A 378 13.60 -35.16 -4.75
N ASN A 379 13.36 -33.97 -4.19
CA ASN A 379 14.32 -33.19 -3.44
C ASN A 379 13.65 -32.64 -2.17
N VAL A 380 13.90 -33.30 -1.04
CA VAL A 380 13.24 -33.00 0.25
C VAL A 380 11.71 -33.06 0.09
N ASP A 381 11.01 -31.92 0.11
CA ASP A 381 9.55 -31.81 -0.01
C ASP A 381 9.09 -31.33 -1.39
N LYS A 382 10.01 -31.31 -2.37
CA LYS A 382 9.74 -30.84 -3.73
C LYS A 382 10.05 -31.88 -4.80
N LEU A 383 9.28 -31.87 -5.88
CA LEU A 383 9.55 -32.56 -7.12
C LEU A 383 10.42 -31.66 -7.99
N LYS A 384 11.67 -32.05 -8.23
CA LYS A 384 12.60 -31.33 -9.08
C LYS A 384 12.58 -31.93 -10.48
N ILE A 385 12.22 -31.12 -11.47
CA ILE A 385 12.17 -31.48 -12.89
C ILE A 385 13.22 -30.63 -13.61
N THR A 386 14.14 -31.26 -14.32
CA THR A 386 15.20 -30.58 -15.07
C THR A 386 15.15 -31.00 -16.53
N VAL A 387 15.05 -30.05 -17.44
CA VAL A 387 15.15 -30.26 -18.89
C VAL A 387 16.41 -29.57 -19.38
N THR A 388 17.36 -30.34 -19.90
CA THR A 388 18.65 -29.86 -20.41
C THR A 388 18.72 -30.07 -21.92
N ASP A 389 19.21 -29.08 -22.65
CA ASP A 389 19.50 -29.16 -24.06
C ASP A 389 20.88 -28.61 -24.40
N THR A 390 21.45 -29.07 -25.52
CA THR A 390 22.73 -28.57 -26.07
C THR A 390 22.50 -27.60 -27.24
N GLY A 391 21.42 -26.83 -27.18
CA GLY A 391 20.99 -25.96 -28.28
C GLY A 391 21.72 -24.62 -28.33
N ILE A 392 21.11 -23.68 -29.03
CA ILE A 392 21.68 -22.33 -29.24
C ILE A 392 21.85 -21.50 -27.95
N GLY A 393 21.19 -21.90 -26.86
CA GLY A 393 21.16 -21.15 -25.60
C GLY A 393 20.40 -19.82 -25.67
N VAL A 394 20.32 -19.14 -24.53
CA VAL A 394 19.62 -17.87 -24.33
C VAL A 394 20.62 -16.77 -23.93
N PRO A 395 20.71 -15.67 -24.70
CA PRO A 395 21.55 -14.54 -24.33
C PRO A 395 21.14 -13.95 -22.97
N GLU A 396 22.12 -13.55 -22.15
CA GLU A 396 21.90 -13.04 -20.79
C GLU A 396 20.83 -11.92 -20.73
N LYS A 397 20.86 -10.99 -21.68
CA LYS A 397 19.88 -9.88 -21.80
C LYS A 397 18.44 -10.33 -22.04
N ALA A 398 18.25 -11.55 -22.54
CA ALA A 398 16.94 -12.13 -22.85
C ALA A 398 16.43 -13.08 -21.76
N GLN A 399 17.29 -13.57 -20.87
CA GLN A 399 16.95 -14.59 -19.87
C GLN A 399 15.83 -14.17 -18.92
N SER A 400 15.80 -12.90 -18.51
CA SER A 400 14.71 -12.37 -17.67
C SER A 400 13.38 -12.22 -18.42
N ARG A 401 13.41 -12.22 -19.75
CA ARG A 401 12.29 -11.88 -20.63
C ARG A 401 11.67 -13.08 -21.34
N ILE A 402 12.33 -14.24 -21.37
CA ILE A 402 11.81 -15.43 -22.09
C ILE A 402 10.48 -15.96 -21.54
N PHE A 403 10.10 -15.56 -20.32
CA PHE A 403 8.81 -15.88 -19.72
C PHE A 403 7.74 -14.82 -20.00
N GLU A 404 8.08 -13.71 -20.66
CA GLU A 404 7.11 -12.72 -21.16
C GLU A 404 6.28 -13.31 -22.31
N ARG A 405 5.01 -12.92 -22.38
CA ARG A 405 4.07 -13.37 -23.43
C ARG A 405 4.55 -12.88 -24.80
N PHE A 406 4.51 -13.76 -25.81
CA PHE A 406 4.94 -13.47 -27.19
C PHE A 406 6.42 -13.10 -27.33
N TYR A 407 7.23 -13.21 -26.27
CA TYR A 407 8.64 -12.88 -26.35
C TYR A 407 9.42 -13.97 -27.08
N ARG A 408 10.32 -13.53 -27.98
CA ARG A 408 11.18 -14.40 -28.77
C ARG A 408 12.53 -13.72 -28.93
N VAL A 409 13.61 -14.47 -28.71
CA VAL A 409 14.98 -13.96 -28.83
C VAL A 409 15.29 -13.51 -30.27
N ASP A 410 14.79 -14.24 -31.28
CA ASP A 410 15.06 -13.93 -32.68
C ASP A 410 13.85 -14.17 -33.61
N LYS A 411 13.16 -13.09 -34.01
CA LYS A 411 11.91 -13.16 -34.80
C LYS A 411 12.11 -13.72 -36.23
N ALA A 412 13.32 -13.68 -36.78
CA ALA A 412 13.61 -14.16 -38.13
C ALA A 412 13.82 -15.68 -38.15
N ARG A 413 14.65 -16.20 -37.23
CA ARG A 413 15.00 -17.62 -37.17
C ARG A 413 13.87 -18.48 -36.58
N SER A 414 13.11 -17.94 -35.63
CA SER A 414 12.07 -18.69 -34.94
C SER A 414 10.76 -18.83 -35.74
N ARG A 415 10.53 -18.04 -36.81
CA ARG A 415 9.37 -18.27 -37.70
C ARG A 415 9.40 -19.66 -38.36
N ASN A 416 10.58 -20.20 -38.60
CA ASN A 416 10.75 -21.53 -39.16
C ASN A 416 10.49 -22.67 -38.15
N THR A 417 10.66 -22.41 -36.84
CA THR A 417 10.42 -23.39 -35.76
C THR A 417 8.99 -23.36 -35.20
N GLY A 418 8.12 -22.47 -35.68
CA GLY A 418 6.68 -22.51 -35.39
C GLY A 418 6.23 -22.08 -33.99
N GLY A 419 7.15 -21.69 -33.10
CA GLY A 419 6.79 -21.31 -31.73
C GLY A 419 5.86 -20.09 -31.64
N THR A 420 4.84 -20.16 -30.79
CA THR A 420 3.86 -19.10 -30.53
C THR A 420 4.41 -17.99 -29.63
N GLY A 421 5.49 -18.27 -28.89
CA GLY A 421 6.02 -17.38 -27.85
C GLY A 421 5.16 -17.35 -26.58
N LEU A 422 4.16 -18.23 -26.48
CA LEU A 422 3.29 -18.36 -25.30
C LEU A 422 3.66 -19.54 -24.40
N GLY A 423 4.34 -20.57 -24.93
CA GLY A 423 4.64 -21.80 -24.19
C GLY A 423 5.36 -21.58 -22.85
N LEU A 424 6.43 -20.78 -22.80
CA LEU A 424 7.15 -20.52 -21.55
C LEU A 424 6.35 -19.66 -20.56
N ALA A 425 5.50 -18.74 -21.05
CA ALA A 425 4.60 -17.98 -20.21
C ALA A 425 3.54 -18.89 -19.56
N ILE A 426 3.01 -19.86 -20.31
CA ILE A 426 2.09 -20.89 -19.82
C ILE A 426 2.79 -21.77 -18.77
N VAL A 427 4.01 -22.24 -19.05
CA VAL A 427 4.80 -23.01 -18.08
C VAL A 427 4.96 -22.24 -16.77
N LYS A 428 5.35 -20.97 -16.83
CA LYS A 428 5.52 -20.14 -15.63
C LYS A 428 4.23 -20.02 -14.82
N HIS A 429 3.10 -19.73 -15.45
CA HIS A 429 1.81 -19.63 -14.74
C HIS A 429 1.38 -20.96 -14.11
N ILE A 430 1.57 -22.08 -14.80
CA ILE A 430 1.23 -23.40 -14.24
C ILE A 430 2.09 -23.73 -13.02
N VAL A 431 3.39 -23.46 -13.10
CA VAL A 431 4.33 -23.68 -11.98
C VAL A 431 3.98 -22.79 -10.79
N GLU A 432 3.69 -21.51 -11.02
CA GLU A 432 3.28 -20.57 -9.97
C GLU A 432 1.93 -20.95 -9.34
N ALA A 433 0.98 -21.44 -10.13
CA ALA A 433 -0.29 -21.96 -9.64
C ALA A 433 -0.11 -23.17 -8.72
N HIS A 434 0.88 -24.03 -9.01
CA HIS A 434 1.31 -25.14 -8.15
C HIS A 434 2.15 -24.68 -6.94
N LYS A 435 2.32 -23.37 -6.70
CA LYS A 435 3.22 -22.80 -5.68
C LYS A 435 4.68 -23.25 -5.85
N GLY A 436 5.07 -23.56 -7.08
CA GLY A 436 6.41 -23.96 -7.44
C GLY A 436 7.29 -22.79 -7.86
N SER A 437 8.48 -23.11 -8.33
CA SER A 437 9.44 -22.14 -8.88
C SER A 437 10.09 -22.69 -10.15
N ILE A 438 10.43 -21.81 -11.08
CA ILE A 438 11.14 -22.14 -12.32
C ILE A 438 12.42 -21.31 -12.42
N TYR A 439 13.51 -21.97 -12.80
CA TYR A 439 14.85 -21.42 -12.93
C TYR A 439 15.40 -21.74 -14.33
N LEU A 440 16.25 -20.85 -14.80
CA LEU A 440 16.94 -20.96 -16.08
C LEU A 440 18.44 -20.83 -15.83
N ASP A 441 19.21 -21.77 -16.36
CA ASP A 441 20.65 -21.63 -16.56
C ASP A 441 20.93 -21.85 -18.04
N SER A 442 21.54 -20.87 -18.71
CA SER A 442 21.76 -20.93 -20.15
C SER A 442 22.94 -20.10 -20.59
N LYS A 443 23.67 -20.62 -21.57
CA LYS A 443 24.77 -19.93 -22.21
C LYS A 443 24.73 -20.14 -23.72
N VAL A 444 24.99 -19.05 -24.45
CA VAL A 444 24.88 -19.02 -25.90
C VAL A 444 25.83 -20.06 -26.51
N ASN A 445 25.30 -20.90 -27.39
CA ASN A 445 25.96 -22.05 -28.04
C ASN A 445 26.43 -23.18 -27.12
N GLU A 446 26.08 -23.15 -25.82
CA GLU A 446 26.36 -24.24 -24.89
C GLU A 446 25.09 -25.01 -24.50
N GLY A 447 23.94 -24.33 -24.54
CA GLY A 447 22.64 -24.96 -24.31
C GLY A 447 21.82 -24.26 -23.24
N THR A 448 20.78 -24.95 -22.79
CA THR A 448 19.83 -24.43 -21.80
C THR A 448 19.43 -25.50 -20.82
N VAL A 449 19.32 -25.13 -19.55
CA VAL A 449 18.80 -25.94 -18.46
C VAL A 449 17.62 -25.21 -17.84
N PHE A 450 16.43 -25.77 -18.00
CA PHE A 450 15.25 -25.37 -17.25
C PHE A 450 15.12 -26.25 -16.02
N THR A 451 15.00 -25.66 -14.84
CA THR A 451 14.75 -26.39 -13.59
C THR A 451 13.44 -25.91 -12.98
N ILE A 452 12.53 -26.83 -12.70
CA ILE A 452 11.26 -26.59 -12.03
C ILE A 452 11.27 -27.31 -10.70
N GLU A 453 10.78 -26.65 -9.66
CA GLU A 453 10.54 -27.24 -8.35
C GLU A 453 9.05 -27.08 -8.01
N LEU A 454 8.33 -28.20 -7.86
CA LEU A 454 6.93 -28.22 -7.41
C LEU A 454 6.85 -28.84 -6.01
N PRO A 455 5.95 -28.42 -5.12
CA PRO A 455 5.69 -29.14 -3.87
C PRO A 455 5.27 -30.60 -4.15
N LEU A 456 5.87 -31.58 -3.48
CA LEU A 456 5.46 -32.99 -3.59
C LEU A 456 4.06 -33.22 -3.01
N LYS A 457 3.70 -32.42 -2.00
CA LYS A 457 2.38 -32.35 -1.35
C LYS A 457 2.05 -30.89 -1.02
N PRO A 458 0.96 -30.31 -1.55
CA PRO A 458 0.50 -28.99 -1.14
C PRO A 458 0.14 -28.94 0.35
N GLU A 459 0.36 -27.81 1.03
CA GLU A 459 0.06 -27.63 2.48
C GLU A 459 -1.43 -27.75 2.84
N HIS A 460 -2.32 -27.75 1.85
CA HIS A 460 -3.78 -27.89 2.02
C HIS A 460 -4.31 -29.02 1.14
N PHE A 461 -3.97 -30.25 1.54
CA PHE A 461 -4.53 -31.48 0.98
C PHE A 461 -5.73 -31.97 1.79
#